data_AF-A0A7J4NF19-F1
#
_entry.id   AF-A0A7J4NF19-F1
#
_cell.length_a   1.000
_cell.length_b   1.000
_cell.length_c   1.000
_cell.angle_alpha   90.00
_cell.angle_beta   90.00
_cell.angle_gamma   90.00
#
_symmetry.space_group_name_H-M   'P 1'
#
loop_
_entity.id
_entity.type
_entity.pdbx_description
1 polymer ?
#
loop_
_entity_poly.entity_id
_entity_poly.type
_entity_poly.pdbx_seq_one_letter_code
_entity_poly.pdbx_strand_id
1 'polypeptide(L)'
;YSVGHRLSTDVLEAVIPWDKPSEITLRPNCQGEGPRTYSIALDGAISRIATVQTQGELLACPAVILEVEPDNLLTPGMLARGELVFVDTFGLEQRIPVEFTAQSSFNGDSPLAWLSQPSNGIMIILFLLALSLTTGGKKPIIKENDNPTEIPRDELI
;
A
#
# COMPACT_ATOMS: atom_id res chain seq x y z
N TYR A 1 6.39 31.80 27.78
CA TYR A 1 5.75 30.56 28.28
C TYR A 1 5.61 29.63 27.09
N SER A 2 6.19 28.43 27.14
CA SER A 2 5.92 27.40 26.13
C SER A 2 4.79 26.53 26.65
N VAL A 3 3.69 26.44 25.91
CA VAL A 3 2.56 25.57 26.26
C VAL A 3 2.94 24.15 25.87
N GLY A 4 2.83 23.21 26.82
CA GLY A 4 3.08 21.79 26.57
C GLY A 4 2.25 21.29 25.38
N HIS A 5 2.87 20.49 24.51
CA HIS A 5 2.21 20.09 23.28
C HIS A 5 1.04 19.11 23.53
N ARG A 6 0.04 19.16 22.65
CA ARG A 6 -1.09 18.22 22.59
C ARG A 6 -1.02 17.47 21.27
N LEU A 7 -1.09 16.15 21.31
CA LEU A 7 -1.08 15.33 20.08
C LEU A 7 -2.46 15.37 19.41
N SER A 8 -2.51 15.20 18.09
CA SER A 8 -3.74 14.96 17.35
C SER A 8 -4.20 13.51 17.56
N THR A 9 -5.48 13.26 17.31
CA THR A 9 -6.08 11.92 17.36
C THR A 9 -6.38 11.39 15.95
N ASP A 10 -5.70 11.94 14.94
CA ASP A 10 -5.79 11.45 13.56
C ASP A 10 -5.24 10.01 13.48
N VAL A 11 -5.82 9.21 12.60
CA VAL A 11 -5.39 7.83 12.36
C VAL A 11 -3.98 7.83 11.80
N LEU A 12 -3.11 7.01 12.38
CA LEU A 12 -1.75 6.78 11.89
C LEU A 12 -1.71 5.46 11.12
N GLU A 13 -1.36 5.55 9.84
CA GLU A 13 -1.29 4.40 8.95
C GLU A 13 0.17 4.03 8.65
N ALA A 14 0.47 2.73 8.64
CA ALA A 14 1.77 2.23 8.20
C ALA A 14 1.63 0.91 7.44
N VAL A 15 2.53 0.70 6.48
CA VAL A 15 2.67 -0.57 5.76
C VAL A 15 3.87 -1.32 6.35
N ILE A 16 3.63 -2.53 6.86
CA ILE A 16 4.64 -3.34 7.56
C ILE A 16 4.90 -4.67 6.84
N PRO A 17 6.14 -5.19 6.83
CA PRO A 17 6.41 -6.55 6.39
C PRO A 17 5.58 -7.55 7.21
N TRP A 18 5.06 -8.58 6.54
CA TRP A 18 4.25 -9.61 7.19
C TRP A 18 5.09 -10.80 7.68
N ASP A 19 6.32 -10.93 7.17
CA ASP A 19 7.16 -12.13 7.30
C ASP A 19 8.51 -11.90 7.99
N LYS A 20 8.87 -10.64 8.29
CA LYS A 20 10.17 -10.30 8.89
C LYS A 20 10.06 -9.17 9.91
N PRO A 21 10.96 -9.14 10.91
CA PRO A 21 11.09 -8.02 11.82
C PRO A 21 11.37 -6.72 11.06
N SER A 22 10.84 -5.61 11.57
CA SER A 22 11.09 -4.28 11.00
C SER A 22 10.94 -3.17 12.03
N GLU A 23 11.47 -2.00 11.71
CA GLU A 23 11.28 -0.80 12.52
C GLU A 23 10.43 0.20 11.73
N ILE A 24 9.44 0.79 12.39
CA ILE A 24 8.62 1.87 11.83
C ILE A 24 8.66 3.11 12.71
N THR A 25 8.51 4.26 12.08
CA THR A 25 8.40 5.55 12.78
C THR A 25 7.05 6.17 12.51
N LEU A 26 6.27 6.39 13.57
CA LEU A 26 4.99 7.07 13.53
C LEU A 26 5.15 8.51 14.04
N ARG A 27 4.58 9.49 13.33
CA ARG A 27 4.67 10.91 13.67
C ARG A 27 3.28 11.51 13.87
N PRO A 28 2.71 11.47 15.08
CA PRO A 28 1.47 12.17 15.35
C PRO A 28 1.63 13.68 15.15
N ASN A 29 0.63 14.29 14.51
CA ASN A 29 0.50 15.75 14.47
C ASN A 29 0.35 16.29 15.90
N CYS A 30 0.76 17.53 16.13
CA CYS A 30 0.65 18.15 17.45
C CYS A 30 0.35 19.65 17.37
N GLN A 31 -0.09 20.20 18.50
CA GLN A 31 -0.26 21.64 18.70
C GLN A 31 0.50 22.06 19.97
N GLY A 32 1.22 23.18 19.91
CA GLY A 32 2.10 23.65 20.99
C GLY A 32 3.54 23.15 20.82
N GLU A 33 4.46 23.77 21.55
CA GLU A 33 5.91 23.59 21.34
C GLU A 33 6.63 23.10 22.62
N GLY A 34 5.93 23.03 23.75
CA GLY A 34 6.54 22.64 25.02
C GLY A 34 6.77 21.13 25.10
N PRO A 35 7.90 20.69 25.68
CA PRO A 35 8.16 19.27 25.88
C PRO A 35 7.17 18.67 26.87
N ARG A 36 6.96 17.35 26.77
CA ARG A 36 6.13 16.57 27.70
C ARG A 36 6.68 15.16 27.88
N THR A 37 6.56 14.65 29.10
CA THR A 37 6.95 13.28 29.42
C THR A 37 5.76 12.35 29.28
N TYR A 38 5.95 11.27 28.52
CA TYR A 38 4.94 10.23 28.33
C TYR A 38 5.50 8.84 28.62
N SER A 39 4.64 7.98 29.14
CA SER A 39 4.74 6.53 28.99
C SER A 39 3.84 6.11 27.82
N ILE A 40 4.41 5.43 26.84
CA ILE A 40 3.71 5.02 25.63
C ILE A 40 3.51 3.51 25.65
N ALA A 41 2.29 3.05 25.37
CA ALA A 41 1.95 1.65 25.22
C ALA A 41 1.14 1.42 23.93
N LEU A 42 1.08 0.15 23.50
CA LEU A 42 0.21 -0.30 22.42
C LEU A 42 -0.99 -1.03 23.01
N ASP A 43 -2.15 -0.80 22.42
CA ASP A 43 -3.40 -1.51 22.72
C ASP A 43 -4.00 -2.09 21.44
N GLY A 44 -4.85 -3.10 21.58
CA GLY A 44 -5.51 -3.78 20.45
C GLY A 44 -4.65 -4.84 19.76
N ALA A 45 -4.91 -5.09 18.47
CA ALA A 45 -4.27 -6.18 17.74
C ALA A 45 -2.77 -5.93 17.49
N ILE A 46 -2.40 -4.67 17.27
CA ILE A 46 -1.00 -4.26 17.01
C ILE A 46 -0.08 -4.54 18.20
N SER A 47 -0.60 -4.61 19.43
CA SER A 47 0.18 -4.92 20.63
C SER A 47 0.76 -6.34 20.64
N ARG A 48 0.26 -7.23 19.77
CA ARG A 48 0.75 -8.62 19.63
C ARG A 48 1.89 -8.76 18.63
N ILE A 49 2.09 -7.75 17.78
CA ILE A 49 3.01 -7.80 16.64
C ILE A 49 3.99 -6.62 16.66
N ALA A 50 3.96 -5.79 17.70
CA ALA A 50 4.82 -4.62 17.79
C ALA A 50 5.06 -4.21 19.24
N THR A 51 6.18 -3.55 19.47
CA THR A 51 6.60 -2.98 20.75
C THR A 51 7.05 -1.53 20.57
N VAL A 52 6.88 -0.70 21.59
CA VAL A 52 7.23 0.72 21.53
C VAL A 52 8.63 0.93 22.11
N GLN A 53 9.52 1.50 21.31
CA GLN A 53 10.90 1.80 21.72
C GLN A 53 11.05 3.22 22.28
N THR A 54 10.17 4.15 21.88
CA THR A 54 10.21 5.54 22.34
C THR A 54 9.48 5.73 23.67
N GLN A 55 10.15 6.34 24.66
CA GLN A 55 9.60 6.61 26.00
C GLN A 55 10.21 7.89 26.59
N GLY A 56 9.58 8.47 27.61
CA GLY A 56 10.17 9.54 28.43
C GLY A 56 9.82 10.94 27.95
N GLU A 57 10.76 11.88 28.10
CA GLU A 57 10.55 13.28 27.72
C GLU A 57 10.63 13.46 26.20
N LEU A 58 9.53 13.93 25.63
CA LEU A 58 9.35 14.13 24.19
C LEU A 58 9.21 15.60 23.86
N LEU A 59 9.94 16.02 22.82
CA LEU A 59 9.74 17.33 22.19
C LEU A 59 8.39 17.37 21.45
N ALA A 60 8.00 18.56 21.01
CA ALA A 60 6.80 18.72 20.21
C ALA A 60 6.83 17.87 18.92
N CYS A 61 5.67 17.27 18.61
CA CYS A 61 5.44 16.42 17.43
C CYS A 61 6.45 15.27 17.36
N PRO A 62 6.52 14.42 18.40
CA PRO A 62 7.57 13.42 18.52
C PRO A 62 7.44 12.34 17.46
N ALA A 63 8.58 11.76 17.09
CA ALA A 63 8.64 10.51 16.36
C ALA A 63 8.57 9.36 17.35
N VAL A 64 7.54 8.51 17.23
CA VAL A 64 7.40 7.27 17.99
C VAL A 64 7.96 6.14 17.15
N ILE A 65 9.01 5.50 17.66
CA ILE A 65 9.67 4.36 17.04
C ILE A 65 9.04 3.10 17.60
N LEU A 66 8.61 2.21 16.71
CA LEU A 66 8.07 0.91 17.05
C LEU A 66 8.88 -0.17 16.35
N GLU A 67 9.16 -1.23 17.09
CA GLU A 67 9.72 -2.46 16.55
C GLU A 67 8.57 -3.43 16.28
N VAL A 68 8.47 -3.90 15.05
CA VAL A 68 7.42 -4.80 14.57
C VAL A 68 8.00 -6.20 14.45
N GLU A 69 7.37 -7.15 15.12
CA GLU A 69 7.68 -8.57 15.09
C GLU A 69 6.41 -9.33 14.69
N PRO A 70 6.26 -9.76 13.42
CA PRO A 70 5.02 -10.36 12.95
C PRO A 70 4.65 -11.69 13.61
N ASP A 71 5.61 -12.46 14.12
CA ASP A 71 5.42 -13.74 14.84
C ASP A 71 4.48 -14.75 14.13
N ASN A 72 4.47 -14.77 12.79
CA ASN A 72 3.52 -15.54 11.97
C ASN A 72 2.03 -15.24 12.23
N LEU A 73 1.72 -14.11 12.86
CA LEU A 73 0.36 -13.64 13.13
C LEU A 73 -0.23 -12.84 11.96
N LEU A 74 0.60 -12.46 10.98
CA LEU A 74 0.21 -11.68 9.82
C LEU A 74 0.14 -12.53 8.55
N THR A 75 -0.79 -12.16 7.67
CA THR A 75 -0.87 -12.67 6.31
C THR A 75 -0.80 -11.50 5.32
N PRO A 76 -0.37 -11.72 4.07
CA PRO A 76 -0.24 -10.64 3.09
C PRO A 76 -1.54 -9.84 2.92
N GLY A 77 -1.47 -8.52 3.06
CA GLY A 77 -2.63 -7.61 2.94
C GLY A 77 -3.53 -7.55 4.18
N MET A 78 -3.19 -8.23 5.27
CA MET A 78 -3.94 -8.18 6.53
C MET A 78 -3.90 -6.78 7.16
N LEU A 79 -5.04 -6.34 7.71
CA LEU A 79 -5.16 -5.09 8.45
C LEU A 79 -5.19 -5.37 9.96
N ALA A 80 -4.19 -4.88 10.70
CA ALA A 80 -4.13 -4.92 12.15
C ALA A 80 -4.41 -3.52 12.71
N ARG A 81 -5.43 -3.41 13.56
CA ARG A 81 -5.86 -2.14 14.17
C ARG A 81 -5.58 -2.12 15.66
N GLY A 82 -5.27 -0.95 16.19
CA GLY A 82 -5.08 -0.74 17.60
C GLY A 82 -4.91 0.73 17.92
N GLU A 83 -4.30 1.01 19.07
CA GLU A 83 -4.10 2.37 19.55
C GLU A 83 -2.70 2.54 20.15
N LEU A 84 -2.11 3.71 19.94
CA LEU A 84 -1.02 4.21 20.77
C LEU A 84 -1.64 4.92 21.98
N VAL A 85 -1.32 4.44 23.17
CA VAL A 85 -1.77 5.00 24.44
C VAL A 85 -0.62 5.79 25.06
N PHE A 86 -0.77 7.11 25.10
CA PHE A 86 0.16 8.02 25.77
C PHE A 86 -0.39 8.35 27.16
N VAL A 87 0.40 8.10 28.19
CA VAL A 87 0.07 8.44 29.58
C VAL A 87 1.05 9.48 30.07
N ASP A 88 0.57 10.66 30.46
CA ASP A 88 1.44 11.72 30.99
C ASP A 88 1.77 11.55 32.48
N THR A 89 2.61 12.43 33.03
CA THR A 89 3.00 12.43 34.45
C THR A 89 1.83 12.67 35.42
N PHE A 90 0.70 13.18 34.93
CA PHE A 90 -0.52 13.40 35.71
C PHE A 90 -1.53 12.25 35.54
N GLY A 91 -1.18 11.21 34.77
CA GLY A 91 -2.04 10.07 34.49
C GLY A 91 -3.11 10.36 33.44
N LEU A 92 -3.00 11.45 32.67
CA LEU A 92 -3.92 11.73 31.58
C LEU A 92 -3.59 10.83 30.40
N GLU A 93 -4.57 10.03 30.00
CA GLU A 93 -4.47 9.17 28.83
C GLU A 93 -4.86 9.92 27.56
N GLN A 94 -4.05 9.75 26.52
CA GLN A 94 -4.37 10.13 25.16
C GLN A 94 -4.19 8.93 24.23
N ARG A 95 -5.25 8.59 23.50
CA ARG A 95 -5.28 7.45 22.57
C ARG A 95 -5.26 7.95 21.13
N ILE A 96 -4.35 7.41 20.33
CA ILE A 96 -4.24 7.71 18.90
C ILE A 96 -4.47 6.41 18.13
N PRO A 97 -5.49 6.33 17.25
CA PRO A 97 -5.73 5.14 16.46
C PRO A 97 -4.58 4.84 15.51
N VAL A 98 -4.21 3.57 15.39
CA VAL A 98 -3.15 3.10 14.52
C VAL A 98 -3.62 1.92 13.67
N GLU A 99 -3.30 1.96 12.38
CA GLU A 99 -3.61 0.92 11.42
C GLU A 99 -2.36 0.43 10.71
N PHE A 100 -2.03 -0.85 10.89
CA PHE A 100 -0.96 -1.53 10.18
C PHE A 100 -1.54 -2.38 9.07
N THR A 101 -1.11 -2.10 7.84
CA THR A 101 -1.41 -2.94 6.68
C THR A 101 -0.20 -3.79 6.37
N ALA A 102 -0.37 -5.10 6.41
CA ALA A 102 0.67 -6.04 6.05
C ALA A 102 0.98 -5.95 4.54
N GLN A 103 2.26 -6.00 4.18
CA GLN A 103 2.71 -5.97 2.80
C GLN A 103 2.11 -7.13 1.98
N SER A 104 1.90 -6.89 0.69
CA SER A 104 1.26 -7.79 -0.26
C SER A 104 1.81 -7.53 -1.66
N SER A 105 1.35 -8.27 -2.66
CA SER A 105 1.75 -8.03 -4.06
C SER A 105 1.26 -6.70 -4.63
N PHE A 106 0.28 -6.03 -4.00
CA PHE A 106 -0.33 -4.80 -4.53
C PHE A 106 -0.06 -3.56 -3.68
N ASN A 107 0.72 -3.67 -2.61
CA ASN A 107 1.17 -2.54 -1.79
C ASN A 107 2.65 -2.73 -1.38
N GLY A 108 3.26 -1.72 -0.78
CA GLY A 108 4.68 -1.77 -0.41
C GLY A 108 5.61 -1.85 -1.64
N ASP A 109 6.67 -2.65 -1.53
CA ASP A 109 7.80 -2.66 -2.49
C ASP A 109 7.63 -3.62 -3.69
N SER A 110 6.43 -4.16 -3.92
CA SER A 110 6.20 -5.13 -5.01
C SER A 110 6.19 -4.45 -6.40
N PRO A 111 6.73 -5.08 -7.46
CA PRO A 111 6.61 -4.56 -8.84
C PRO A 111 5.16 -4.38 -9.30
N LEU A 112 4.25 -5.20 -8.77
CA LEU A 112 2.82 -5.14 -9.03
C LEU A 112 2.12 -4.03 -8.22
N ALA A 113 2.75 -3.47 -7.18
CA ALA A 113 2.19 -2.37 -6.41
C ALA A 113 1.95 -1.12 -7.27
N TRP A 114 2.72 -0.94 -8.34
CA TRP A 114 2.48 0.11 -9.35
C TRP A 114 1.09 0.02 -9.99
N LEU A 115 0.49 -1.18 -10.10
CA LEU A 115 -0.86 -1.37 -10.65
C LEU A 115 -1.97 -0.88 -9.71
N SER A 116 -1.70 -0.74 -8.41
CA SER A 116 -2.70 -0.29 -7.44
C SER A 116 -3.08 1.18 -7.63
N GLN A 117 -2.26 1.97 -8.32
CA GLN A 117 -2.56 3.35 -8.65
C GLN A 117 -3.56 3.42 -9.82
N PRO A 118 -4.73 4.09 -9.67
CA PRO A 118 -5.78 4.10 -10.68
C PRO A 118 -5.33 4.56 -12.09
N SER A 119 -4.44 5.54 -12.17
CA SER A 119 -3.90 6.06 -13.43
C SER A 119 -3.17 4.99 -14.25
N ASN A 120 -2.47 4.09 -13.57
CA ASN A 120 -1.63 3.07 -14.20
C ASN A 120 -2.49 1.95 -14.78
N GLY A 121 -3.60 1.60 -14.11
CA GLY A 121 -4.59 0.68 -14.65
C GLY A 121 -5.23 1.19 -15.94
N ILE A 122 -5.61 2.47 -15.98
CA ILE A 122 -6.19 3.10 -17.18
C ILE A 122 -5.20 3.06 -18.35
N MET A 123 -3.92 3.36 -18.10
CA MET A 123 -2.86 3.26 -19.12
C MET A 123 -2.79 1.88 -19.77
N ILE A 124 -2.81 0.81 -18.97
CA ILE A 124 -2.74 -0.57 -19.48
C ILE A 124 -3.96 -0.90 -20.32
N ILE A 125 -5.16 -0.52 -19.86
CA ILE A 125 -6.40 -0.77 -20.59
C ILE A 125 -6.34 -0.10 -21.97
N LEU A 126 -5.90 1.15 -22.04
CA LEU A 126 -5.75 1.89 -23.30
C LEU A 126 -4.68 1.26 -24.21
N PHE A 127 -3.57 0.82 -23.63
CA PHE A 127 -2.50 0.14 -24.37
C PHE A 127 -2.98 -1.19 -24.96
N LEU A 128 -3.67 -2.01 -24.17
CA LEU A 128 -4.25 -3.28 -24.62
C LEU A 128 -5.34 -3.05 -25.69
N LEU A 129 -6.14 -1.99 -25.55
CA LEU A 129 -7.11 -1.60 -26.57
C LEU A 129 -6.43 -1.25 -27.90
N ALA A 130 -5.35 -0.47 -27.86
CA ALA A 130 -4.57 -0.12 -29.06
C ALA A 130 -3.95 -1.36 -29.72
N LEU A 131 -3.40 -2.29 -28.93
CA LEU A 131 -2.87 -3.57 -29.44
C LEU A 131 -3.98 -4.45 -30.04
N SER A 132 -5.15 -4.48 -29.43
CA SER A 132 -6.30 -5.25 -29.92
C SER A 132 -6.74 -4.74 -31.30
N LEU A 133 -6.88 -3.42 -31.46
CA LEU A 133 -7.26 -2.81 -32.74
C LEU A 133 -6.23 -3.07 -33.85
N THR A 134 -4.93 -3.02 -33.52
CA THR A 134 -3.85 -3.22 -34.50
C THR A 134 -3.66 -4.68 -34.91
N THR A 135 -3.98 -5.63 -34.03
CA THR A 135 -3.78 -7.08 -34.28
C THR A 135 -5.02 -7.79 -34.80
N GLY A 136 -6.22 -7.37 -34.42
CA GLY A 136 -7.50 -8.02 -34.78
C GLY A 136 -7.99 -7.79 -36.21
N GLY A 137 -7.37 -6.89 -36.98
CA GLY A 137 -7.86 -6.45 -38.30
C GLY A 137 -7.41 -7.27 -39.52
N LYS A 138 -6.64 -8.34 -39.38
CA LYS A 138 -6.13 -9.11 -40.54
C LYS A 138 -7.17 -10.11 -41.05
N LYS A 139 -8.05 -9.68 -41.96
CA LYS A 139 -8.84 -10.61 -42.79
C LYS A 139 -7.88 -11.44 -43.68
N PRO A 140 -7.97 -12.78 -43.71
CA PRO A 140 -7.26 -13.55 -44.71
C PRO A 140 -7.80 -13.17 -46.09
N ILE A 141 -6.91 -12.71 -46.97
CA ILE A 141 -7.22 -12.53 -48.40
C ILE A 141 -7.41 -13.95 -48.95
N ILE A 142 -8.65 -14.39 -49.12
CA ILE A 142 -8.94 -15.59 -49.91
C ILE A 142 -8.61 -15.22 -51.35
N LYS A 143 -7.54 -15.79 -51.92
CA LYS A 143 -7.32 -15.74 -53.36
C LYS A 143 -8.40 -16.58 -54.01
N GLU A 144 -9.32 -15.93 -54.71
CA GLU A 144 -10.23 -16.60 -55.64
C GLU A 144 -9.34 -17.36 -56.65
N ASN A 145 -9.43 -18.69 -56.62
CA ASN A 145 -8.69 -19.53 -57.53
C ASN A 145 -9.17 -19.26 -58.95
N ASP A 146 -8.20 -18.92 -59.81
CA ASP A 146 -8.34 -18.82 -61.26
C ASP A 146 -9.05 -20.08 -61.79
N ASN A 147 -10.31 -19.91 -62.21
CA ASN A 147 -11.11 -20.97 -62.81
C ASN A 147 -10.56 -21.21 -64.24
N PRO A 148 -10.17 -22.44 -64.62
CA PRO A 148 -9.58 -22.67 -65.94
C PRO A 148 -10.62 -22.37 -67.01
N THR A 149 -10.39 -21.27 -67.74
CA THR A 149 -11.23 -20.89 -68.88
C THR A 149 -10.93 -21.86 -70.03
N GLU A 150 -11.99 -22.54 -70.45
CA GLU A 150 -12.23 -23.26 -71.71
C GLU A 150 -11.04 -23.51 -72.65
N ILE A 151 -10.79 -24.79 -72.93
CA ILE A 151 -9.97 -25.23 -74.06
C ILE A 151 -10.72 -24.87 -75.37
N PRO A 152 -10.17 -24.03 -76.27
CA PRO A 152 -10.80 -23.74 -77.54
C PRO A 152 -10.73 -24.97 -78.46
N ARG A 153 -11.85 -25.31 -79.08
CA ARG A 153 -12.10 -26.55 -79.84
C ARG A 153 -11.57 -26.50 -81.29
N ASP A 154 -10.44 -25.83 -81.51
CA ASP A 154 -9.92 -25.56 -82.86
C ASP A 154 -8.47 -26.02 -83.02
N GLU A 155 -8.18 -27.27 -82.66
CA GLU A 155 -6.96 -27.98 -83.09
C GLU A 155 -7.24 -29.50 -83.10
N LEU A 156 -8.25 -29.87 -83.89
CA LEU A 156 -8.48 -31.23 -84.36
C LEU A 156 -8.50 -31.15 -85.88
N ILE A 157 -7.35 -31.43 -86.50
CA ILE A 157 -7.11 -32.18 -87.76
C ILE A 157 -5.60 -32.19 -88.01
#